data_AF-A0A536FDB1-F1
#
_entry.id   AF-A0A536FDB1-F1
#
_cell.length_a   1.000
_cell.length_b   1.000
_cell.length_c   1.000
_cell.angle_alpha   90.00
_cell.angle_beta   90.00
_cell.angle_gamma   90.00
#
_symmetry.space_group_name_H-M   'P 1'
#
loop_
_entity.id
_entity.type
_entity.pdbx_description
1 polymer ?
#
loop_
_entity_poly.entity_id
_entity_poly.type
_entity_poly.pdbx_seq_one_letter_code
_entity_poly.pdbx_strand_id
1 'polypeptide(L)'
;MLPELSIERVFRRELDDLPLPPESSWVPARATVRRPVSLTAIVIAATLVLVLGAVSLVREAPDAAATGRRVTTTPLLVIPRPTCLRGGCNVYRSDAFGYGISIPGDWRVQDSSRLGFGRSDPSLLDRVEFTSRTPEEWQLLVGVRLDLIAPWDVSVEVHDRNGFAAMDWARSDGCGRNACVVGETTLSQSPAYVASWPVTSSLRMHAYYIERGDRMLILRYVTEPGSEGPHGVTEQTLEQIVGSIALN
;
A
#
# COMPACT_ATOMS: atom_id res chain seq x y z
N MET A 1 65.63 -29.26 19.68
CA MET A 1 65.99 -28.26 18.65
C MET A 1 65.17 -28.59 17.41
N LEU A 2 64.14 -27.77 17.18
CA LEU A 2 63.16 -27.88 16.10
C LEU A 2 63.08 -26.48 15.46
N PRO A 3 62.95 -26.39 14.13
CA PRO A 3 63.12 -25.12 13.43
C PRO A 3 61.91 -24.21 13.66
N GLU A 4 62.17 -22.93 13.84
CA GLU A 4 61.13 -21.89 13.84
C GLU A 4 60.49 -21.81 12.46
N LEU A 5 59.21 -22.16 12.39
CA LEU A 5 58.38 -21.94 11.22
C LEU A 5 57.79 -20.53 11.31
N SER A 6 58.43 -19.58 10.64
CA SER A 6 57.90 -18.23 10.48
C SER A 6 56.62 -18.25 9.64
N ILE A 7 55.57 -17.60 10.14
CA ILE A 7 54.23 -17.45 9.54
C ILE A 7 54.25 -16.62 8.24
N GLU A 8 55.41 -16.15 7.78
CA GLU A 8 55.53 -15.30 6.59
C GLU A 8 55.39 -16.05 5.25
N ARG A 9 55.37 -17.39 5.22
CA ARG A 9 55.35 -18.16 3.96
C ARG A 9 54.04 -18.82 3.55
N VAL A 10 52.93 -18.57 4.25
CA VAL A 10 51.64 -19.23 3.92
C VAL A 10 50.68 -18.33 3.12
N PHE A 11 51.01 -17.06 2.88
CA PHE A 11 50.18 -16.16 2.07
C PHE A 11 50.91 -15.60 0.85
N ARG A 12 51.52 -16.48 0.03
CA ARG A 12 51.79 -16.12 -1.36
C ARG A 12 50.45 -16.19 -2.09
N ARG A 13 49.87 -15.03 -2.32
CA ARG A 13 48.52 -14.81 -2.85
C ARG A 13 48.46 -15.38 -4.28
N GLU A 14 47.65 -16.42 -4.50
CA GLU A 14 47.33 -16.95 -5.85
C GLU A 14 46.66 -15.90 -6.78
N LEU A 15 46.46 -14.64 -6.33
CA LEU A 15 45.97 -13.56 -7.17
C LEU A 15 47.03 -12.96 -8.10
N ASP A 16 48.32 -13.13 -7.84
CA ASP A 16 49.35 -12.49 -8.68
C ASP A 16 49.62 -13.25 -9.99
N ASP A 17 49.15 -14.51 -10.09
CA ASP A 17 49.26 -15.35 -11.29
C ASP A 17 47.97 -15.37 -12.14
N LEU A 18 46.97 -14.56 -11.80
CA LEU A 18 45.77 -14.43 -12.62
C LEU A 18 46.09 -13.66 -13.90
N PRO A 19 45.89 -14.26 -15.09
CA PRO A 19 46.16 -13.58 -16.35
C PRO A 19 45.28 -12.34 -16.47
N LEU A 20 45.91 -11.17 -16.49
CA LEU A 20 45.21 -9.91 -16.74
C LEU A 20 44.66 -9.94 -18.17
N PRO A 21 43.35 -9.66 -18.37
CA PRO A 21 42.79 -9.63 -19.71
C PRO A 21 43.43 -8.48 -20.51
N PRO A 22 43.60 -8.66 -21.84
CA PRO A 22 44.35 -7.74 -22.69
C PRO A 22 43.78 -6.32 -22.62
N GLU A 23 44.64 -5.30 -22.75
CA GLU A 23 44.25 -3.88 -22.59
C GLU A 23 43.04 -3.46 -23.45
N SER A 24 42.81 -4.12 -24.58
CA SER A 24 41.64 -3.90 -25.45
C SER A 24 40.29 -4.27 -24.83
N SER A 25 40.25 -5.05 -23.74
CA SER A 25 39.01 -5.30 -22.99
C SER A 25 38.65 -4.18 -22.03
N TRP A 26 39.58 -3.28 -21.73
CA TRP A 26 39.40 -2.18 -20.76
C TRP A 26 39.14 -0.83 -21.41
N VAL A 27 39.44 -0.69 -22.71
CA VAL A 27 39.15 0.53 -23.47
C VAL A 27 37.73 0.42 -24.03
N PRO A 28 36.80 1.31 -23.65
CA PRO A 28 35.48 1.33 -24.25
C PRO A 28 35.63 1.56 -25.76
N ALA A 29 35.15 0.62 -26.56
CA ALA A 29 35.12 0.78 -28.01
C ALA A 29 34.37 2.08 -28.32
N ARG A 30 35.06 3.05 -28.94
CA ARG A 30 34.41 4.26 -29.46
C ARG A 30 33.47 3.81 -30.57
N ALA A 31 32.20 3.62 -30.22
CA ALA A 31 31.14 3.41 -31.19
C ALA A 31 31.12 4.61 -32.14
N THR A 32 31.40 4.35 -33.42
CA THR A 32 31.15 5.31 -34.48
C THR A 32 29.66 5.62 -34.49
N VAL A 33 29.32 6.85 -34.10
CA VAL A 33 27.95 7.36 -34.03
C VAL A 33 27.34 7.35 -35.43
N ARG A 34 26.61 6.29 -35.79
CA ARG A 34 25.53 6.38 -36.77
C ARG A 34 24.34 6.99 -36.03
N ARG A 35 23.88 8.16 -36.50
CA ARG A 35 22.70 8.87 -35.96
C ARG A 35 21.53 7.89 -35.79
N PRO A 36 21.05 7.63 -34.56
CA PRO A 36 19.80 6.92 -34.39
C PRO A 36 18.65 7.87 -34.77
N VAL A 37 17.81 7.41 -35.70
CA VAL A 37 16.53 8.05 -36.01
C VAL A 37 15.76 8.18 -34.70
N SER A 38 15.32 9.41 -34.38
CA SER A 38 14.71 9.74 -33.10
C SER A 38 13.48 8.88 -32.84
N LEU A 39 13.53 8.02 -31.82
CA LEU A 39 12.40 7.20 -31.33
C LEU A 39 11.14 8.04 -31.06
N THR A 40 11.29 9.34 -30.78
CA THR A 40 10.17 10.27 -30.63
C THR A 40 9.33 10.40 -31.90
N ALA A 41 9.93 10.35 -33.10
CA ALA A 41 9.20 10.45 -34.36
C ALA A 41 8.32 9.22 -34.63
N ILE A 42 8.78 8.03 -34.22
CA ILE A 42 8.02 6.78 -34.36
C ILE A 42 6.85 6.74 -33.36
N VAL A 43 7.09 7.17 -32.11
CA VAL A 43 6.03 7.23 -31.08
C VAL A 43 4.96 8.26 -31.43
N ILE A 44 5.33 9.41 -31.99
CA ILE A 44 4.39 10.45 -32.44
C ILE A 44 3.54 9.93 -33.62
N ALA A 45 4.15 9.25 -34.59
CA ALA A 45 3.40 8.67 -35.72
C ALA A 45 2.41 7.59 -35.26
N ALA A 46 2.80 6.73 -34.32
CA ALA A 46 1.95 5.67 -33.79
C ALA A 46 0.75 6.20 -32.97
N THR A 47 0.97 7.25 -32.18
CA THR A 47 -0.11 7.90 -31.42
C THR A 47 -1.09 8.65 -32.34
N LEU A 48 -0.62 9.28 -33.42
CA LEU A 48 -1.48 9.95 -34.39
C LEU A 48 -2.40 8.97 -35.16
N VAL A 49 -1.89 7.78 -35.52
CA VAL A 49 -2.71 6.72 -36.16
C VAL A 49 -3.74 6.14 -35.19
N LEU A 50 -3.39 5.95 -33.91
CA LEU A 50 -4.33 5.48 -32.89
C LEU A 50 -5.45 6.48 -32.61
N VAL A 51 -5.13 7.78 -32.54
CA VAL A 51 -6.13 8.84 -32.33
C VAL A 51 -7.05 8.98 -33.54
N LEU A 52 -6.52 8.92 -34.77
CA LEU A 52 -7.34 8.95 -35.99
C LEU A 52 -8.23 7.71 -36.15
N GLY A 53 -7.74 6.52 -35.75
CA GLY A 53 -8.52 5.28 -35.71
C GLY A 53 -9.65 5.29 -34.69
N ALA A 54 -9.42 5.85 -33.50
CA ALA A 54 -10.44 5.97 -32.46
C ALA A 54 -11.55 6.97 -32.83
N VAL A 55 -11.21 8.06 -33.55
CA VAL A 55 -12.19 9.06 -33.98
C VAL A 55 -13.04 8.56 -35.16
N SER A 56 -12.50 7.69 -36.01
CA SER A 56 -13.25 7.11 -37.14
C SER A 56 -14.20 5.99 -36.73
N LEU A 57 -13.91 5.24 -35.66
CA LEU A 57 -14.81 4.21 -35.11
C LEU A 57 -16.04 4.77 -34.36
N VAL A 58 -16.03 6.05 -33.99
CA VAL A 58 -17.17 6.69 -33.30
C VAL A 58 -18.24 7.20 -34.29
N ARG A 59 -17.94 7.28 -35.59
CA ARG A 59 -18.83 7.92 -36.57
C ARG A 59 -19.68 6.99 -37.43
N GLU A 60 -19.56 5.67 -37.28
CA GLU A 60 -20.41 4.71 -38.01
C GLU A 60 -21.09 3.71 -37.07
N ALA A 61 -22.23 4.11 -36.52
CA ALA A 61 -23.31 3.20 -36.16
C ALA A 61 -24.65 3.97 -36.25
N PRO A 62 -25.43 3.78 -37.33
CA PRO A 62 -26.81 4.23 -37.39
C PRO A 62 -27.75 3.22 -36.71
N ASP A 63 -28.77 3.78 -36.05
CA ASP A 63 -29.81 3.13 -35.25
C ASP A 63 -30.66 2.08 -35.99
N ALA A 64 -31.03 1.01 -35.27
CA ALA A 64 -32.35 0.39 -35.36
C ALA A 64 -32.71 -0.46 -34.12
N ALA A 65 -33.42 0.18 -33.19
CA ALA A 65 -34.52 -0.31 -32.35
C ALA A 65 -34.36 -1.61 -31.52
N ALA A 66 -34.14 -1.44 -30.21
CA ALA A 66 -34.93 -2.14 -29.19
C ALA A 66 -35.07 -1.24 -27.95
N THR A 67 -36.32 -0.88 -27.69
CA THR A 67 -36.86 -0.17 -26.54
C THR A 67 -36.35 -0.71 -25.20
N GLY A 68 -35.77 0.16 -24.39
CA GLY A 68 -35.45 -0.13 -22.99
C GLY A 68 -34.81 1.08 -22.33
N ARG A 69 -35.60 1.82 -21.56
CA ARG A 69 -35.19 2.97 -20.75
C ARG A 69 -34.04 2.57 -19.81
N ARG A 70 -32.78 2.70 -20.27
CA ARG A 70 -31.59 2.54 -19.42
C ARG A 70 -31.42 3.83 -18.62
N VAL A 71 -31.94 3.79 -17.40
CA VAL A 71 -31.48 4.64 -16.30
C VAL A 71 -29.99 4.37 -16.15
N THR A 72 -29.17 5.38 -16.41
CA THR A 72 -27.75 5.39 -16.06
C THR A 72 -27.66 5.35 -14.54
N THR A 73 -27.67 4.16 -13.96
CA THR A 73 -27.26 3.95 -12.58
C THR A 73 -25.75 4.02 -12.60
N THR A 74 -25.20 5.16 -12.15
CA THR A 74 -23.86 5.17 -11.56
C THR A 74 -23.77 3.97 -10.62
N PRO A 75 -22.73 3.11 -10.70
CA PRO A 75 -22.59 2.06 -9.72
C PRO A 75 -22.45 2.76 -8.37
N LEU A 76 -23.49 2.65 -7.53
CA LEU A 76 -23.37 2.96 -6.13
C LEU A 76 -22.28 2.03 -5.63
N LEU A 77 -21.13 2.58 -5.28
CA LEU A 77 -20.19 1.92 -4.39
C LEU A 77 -20.99 1.62 -3.14
N VAL A 78 -21.45 0.37 -3.01
CA VAL A 78 -22.12 -0.10 -1.81
C VAL A 78 -21.02 -0.24 -0.77
N ILE A 79 -20.70 0.87 -0.11
CA ILE A 79 -19.89 0.82 1.10
C ILE A 79 -20.73 -0.01 2.08
N PRO A 80 -20.23 -1.16 2.55
CA PRO A 80 -20.94 -1.98 3.51
C PRO A 80 -21.28 -1.10 4.71
N ARG A 81 -22.56 -0.86 4.98
CA ARG A 81 -22.95 -0.17 6.20
C ARG A 81 -22.74 -1.14 7.36
N PRO A 82 -22.24 -0.69 8.52
CA PRO A 82 -22.18 -1.55 9.71
C PRO A 82 -23.56 -2.16 9.94
N THR A 83 -23.62 -3.49 9.93
CA THR A 83 -24.88 -4.22 10.06
C THR A 83 -25.28 -4.20 11.53
N CYS A 84 -26.25 -3.36 11.87
CA CYS A 84 -26.80 -3.30 13.21
C CYS A 84 -27.55 -4.61 13.50
N LEU A 85 -26.97 -5.49 14.31
CA LEU A 85 -27.68 -6.62 14.93
C LEU A 85 -28.08 -6.22 16.36
N ARG A 86 -29.18 -6.80 16.87
CA ARG A 86 -29.76 -6.51 18.21
C ARG A 86 -28.65 -6.56 19.28
N GLY A 87 -28.20 -5.39 19.74
CA GLY A 87 -27.10 -5.24 20.70
C GLY A 87 -26.27 -3.95 20.50
N GLY A 88 -26.26 -3.36 19.30
CA GLY A 88 -25.59 -2.07 19.02
C GLY A 88 -24.90 -2.04 17.64
N CYS A 89 -24.70 -0.85 17.06
CA CYS A 89 -24.11 -0.67 15.72
C CYS A 89 -22.57 -0.60 15.72
N ASN A 90 -21.93 -1.39 16.60
CA ASN A 90 -20.50 -1.27 16.93
C ASN A 90 -19.64 -2.32 16.24
N VAL A 91 -20.13 -2.91 15.15
CA VAL A 91 -19.40 -3.93 14.39
C VAL A 91 -19.55 -3.64 12.90
N TYR A 92 -18.43 -3.46 12.23
CA TYR A 92 -18.34 -3.45 10.79
C TYR A 92 -18.02 -4.87 10.30
N ARG A 93 -18.65 -5.29 9.19
CA ARG A 93 -18.41 -6.58 8.56
C ARG A 93 -18.23 -6.40 7.06
N SER A 94 -17.20 -7.04 6.53
CA SER A 94 -16.97 -7.17 5.10
C SER A 94 -17.13 -8.62 4.70
N ASP A 95 -18.30 -8.97 4.16
CA ASP A 95 -18.58 -10.34 3.69
C ASP A 95 -17.74 -10.69 2.45
N ALA A 96 -17.40 -9.69 1.63
CA ALA A 96 -16.56 -9.87 0.43
C ALA A 96 -15.11 -10.27 0.77
N PHE A 97 -14.61 -9.81 1.93
CA PHE A 97 -13.23 -10.02 2.36
C PHE A 97 -13.10 -10.85 3.64
N GLY A 98 -14.22 -11.33 4.20
CA GLY A 98 -14.25 -12.28 5.31
C GLY A 98 -13.70 -11.72 6.62
N TYR A 99 -13.90 -10.43 6.91
CA TYR A 99 -13.47 -9.84 8.18
C TYR A 99 -14.58 -9.05 8.86
N GLY A 100 -14.46 -8.88 10.17
CA GLY A 100 -15.28 -7.93 10.92
C GLY A 100 -14.47 -7.25 12.02
N ILE A 101 -14.81 -6.02 12.37
CA ILE A 101 -14.08 -5.22 13.36
C ILE A 101 -15.07 -4.50 14.27
N SER A 102 -14.80 -4.48 15.56
CA SER A 102 -15.62 -3.74 16.51
C SER A 102 -15.10 -2.32 16.67
N ILE A 103 -16.01 -1.35 16.64
CA ILE A 103 -15.70 0.07 16.82
C ILE A 103 -16.53 0.64 17.99
N PRO A 104 -15.99 1.60 18.76
CA PRO A 104 -16.76 2.28 19.80
C PRO A 104 -18.02 2.98 19.23
N GLY A 105 -19.01 3.23 20.09
CA GLY A 105 -20.33 3.73 19.64
C GLY A 105 -20.33 5.16 19.10
N ASP A 106 -19.32 5.94 19.45
CA ASP A 106 -19.05 7.29 18.94
C ASP A 106 -18.23 7.30 17.65
N TRP A 107 -17.81 6.12 17.17
CA TRP A 107 -17.05 5.98 15.93
C TRP A 107 -17.95 5.68 14.74
N ARG A 108 -17.48 6.05 13.55
CA ARG A 108 -18.19 5.82 12.29
C ARG A 108 -17.26 5.37 11.18
N VAL A 109 -17.84 4.67 10.21
CA VAL A 109 -17.20 4.40 8.93
C VAL A 109 -17.18 5.68 8.11
N GLN A 110 -16.00 6.03 7.60
CA GLN A 110 -15.78 7.20 6.78
C GLN A 110 -15.44 6.78 5.34
N ASP A 111 -16.17 7.35 4.38
CA ASP A 111 -15.84 7.21 2.96
C ASP A 111 -14.58 8.02 2.65
N SER A 112 -13.46 7.33 2.58
CA SER A 112 -12.15 7.87 2.20
C SER A 112 -11.87 7.74 0.69
N SER A 113 -12.76 7.10 -0.07
CA SER A 113 -12.59 6.89 -1.51
C SER A 113 -12.55 8.20 -2.29
N ARG A 114 -13.20 9.26 -1.79
CA ARG A 114 -13.21 10.60 -2.40
C ARG A 114 -11.92 11.38 -2.20
N LEU A 115 -11.08 10.94 -1.27
CA LEU A 115 -9.89 11.65 -0.82
C LEU A 115 -8.63 11.25 -1.60
N GLY A 116 -8.74 10.30 -2.52
CA GLY A 116 -7.60 9.83 -3.30
C GLY A 116 -6.64 8.91 -2.54
N PHE A 117 -6.91 8.65 -1.25
CA PHE A 117 -6.13 7.71 -0.46
C PHE A 117 -6.10 6.33 -1.12
N GLY A 118 -4.90 5.85 -1.42
CA GLY A 118 -4.69 4.53 -2.03
C GLY A 118 -5.18 4.38 -3.47
N ARG A 119 -5.74 5.42 -4.12
CA ARG A 119 -6.30 5.31 -5.48
C ARG A 119 -5.28 4.99 -6.57
N SER A 120 -3.99 5.14 -6.30
CA SER A 120 -2.91 4.84 -7.25
C SER A 120 -2.30 3.45 -7.08
N ASP A 121 -2.70 2.68 -6.08
CA ASP A 121 -2.18 1.33 -5.87
C ASP A 121 -3.06 0.30 -6.58
N PRO A 122 -2.59 -0.34 -7.67
CA PRO A 122 -3.37 -1.34 -8.40
C PRO A 122 -3.61 -2.62 -7.59
N SER A 123 -2.86 -2.85 -6.51
CA SER A 123 -3.07 -3.99 -5.61
C SER A 123 -4.21 -3.76 -4.62
N LEU A 124 -4.64 -2.52 -4.39
CA LEU A 124 -5.68 -2.20 -3.41
C LEU A 124 -7.05 -2.69 -3.87
N LEU A 125 -7.62 -3.64 -3.14
CA LEU A 125 -8.93 -4.24 -3.41
C LEU A 125 -10.05 -3.57 -2.60
N ASP A 126 -9.77 -3.19 -1.36
CA ASP A 126 -10.72 -2.53 -0.45
C ASP A 126 -10.00 -1.64 0.55
N ARG A 127 -10.65 -0.55 0.94
CA ARG A 127 -10.18 0.32 2.02
C ARG A 127 -11.36 0.90 2.76
N VAL A 128 -11.33 0.74 4.08
CA VAL A 128 -12.34 1.25 5.00
C VAL A 128 -11.63 2.04 6.09
N GLU A 129 -12.13 3.23 6.40
CA GLU A 129 -11.56 4.10 7.42
C GLU A 129 -12.59 4.33 8.53
N PHE A 130 -12.14 4.31 9.78
CA PHE A 130 -12.94 4.44 10.98
C PHE A 130 -12.46 5.65 11.77
N THR A 131 -13.38 6.51 12.18
CA THR A 131 -13.07 7.78 12.84
C THR A 131 -14.03 8.08 13.97
N SER A 132 -13.52 8.70 15.05
CA SER A 132 -14.35 9.33 16.10
C SER A 132 -14.79 10.75 15.72
N ARG A 133 -14.22 11.32 14.65
CA ARG A 133 -14.50 12.71 14.26
C ARG A 133 -15.90 12.89 13.72
N THR A 134 -16.49 14.04 14.00
CA THR A 134 -17.76 14.43 13.38
C THR A 134 -17.57 14.63 11.87
N PRO A 135 -18.65 14.60 11.07
CA PRO A 135 -18.58 14.93 9.65
C PRO A 135 -17.93 16.29 9.36
N GLU A 136 -18.17 17.29 10.20
CA GLU A 136 -17.65 18.65 10.07
C GLU A 136 -16.14 18.69 10.34
N GLU A 137 -15.69 18.07 11.44
CA GLU A 137 -14.26 17.94 11.77
C GLU A 137 -13.50 17.21 10.67
N TRP A 138 -14.12 16.16 10.12
CA TRP A 138 -13.54 15.42 9.00
C TRP A 138 -13.38 16.28 7.75
N GLN A 139 -14.39 17.07 7.39
CA GLN A 139 -14.31 17.97 6.24
C GLN A 139 -13.20 19.02 6.38
N LEU A 140 -12.96 19.52 7.59
CA LEU A 140 -11.86 20.45 7.87
C LEU A 140 -10.49 19.78 7.65
N LEU A 141 -10.34 18.52 8.07
CA LEU A 141 -9.11 17.76 7.93
C LEU A 141 -8.79 17.42 6.47
N VAL A 142 -9.82 17.10 5.68
CA VAL A 142 -9.71 16.84 4.23
C VAL A 142 -9.17 18.04 3.45
N GLY A 143 -9.46 19.26 3.90
CA GLY A 143 -8.97 20.49 3.27
C GLY A 143 -7.44 20.63 3.29
N VAL A 144 -6.75 19.88 4.15
CA VAL A 144 -5.31 20.01 4.42
C VAL A 144 -4.45 19.04 3.58
N ARG A 145 -5.05 18.20 2.72
CA ARG A 145 -4.36 17.17 1.92
C ARG A 145 -3.38 16.34 2.76
N LEU A 146 -3.93 15.36 3.46
CA LEU A 146 -3.13 14.22 3.87
C LEU A 146 -3.12 13.26 2.67
N ASP A 147 -1.96 12.71 2.31
CA ASP A 147 -1.83 11.57 1.39
C ASP A 147 -1.80 10.23 2.16
N LEU A 148 -2.07 10.30 3.47
CA LEU A 148 -1.97 9.24 4.47
C LEU A 148 -3.28 9.13 5.27
N ILE A 149 -3.46 8.01 5.98
CA ILE A 149 -4.55 7.84 6.96
C ILE A 149 -4.56 9.03 7.94
N ALA A 150 -5.76 9.51 8.28
CA ALA A 150 -5.86 10.61 9.21
C ALA A 150 -5.29 10.23 10.60
N PRO A 151 -4.53 11.12 11.27
CA PRO A 151 -4.07 10.86 12.63
C PRO A 151 -5.24 10.51 13.55
N TRP A 152 -5.07 9.48 14.38
CA TRP A 152 -6.06 8.95 15.32
C TRP A 152 -7.26 8.23 14.71
N ASP A 153 -7.21 7.94 13.41
CA ASP A 153 -8.16 7.05 12.74
C ASP A 153 -7.55 5.66 12.50
N VAL A 154 -8.42 4.67 12.31
CA VAL A 154 -8.01 3.30 11.94
C VAL A 154 -8.43 3.05 10.49
N SER A 155 -7.52 2.56 9.67
CA SER A 155 -7.86 2.02 8.36
C SER A 155 -7.69 0.50 8.33
N VAL A 156 -8.57 -0.14 7.57
CA VAL A 156 -8.45 -1.53 7.16
C VAL A 156 -8.34 -1.54 5.65
N GLU A 157 -7.23 -2.06 5.15
CA GLU A 157 -6.88 -2.14 3.73
C GLU A 157 -6.79 -3.61 3.34
N VAL A 158 -7.35 -3.98 2.19
CA VAL A 158 -7.20 -5.30 1.60
C VAL A 158 -6.46 -5.14 0.29
N HIS A 159 -5.33 -5.80 0.18
CA HIS A 159 -4.51 -5.81 -1.03
C HIS A 159 -4.45 -7.20 -1.65
N ASP A 160 -4.28 -7.26 -2.96
CA ASP A 160 -3.71 -8.42 -3.63
C ASP A 160 -2.26 -8.60 -3.13
N ARG A 161 -1.98 -9.79 -2.59
CA ARG A 161 -0.69 -10.10 -1.99
C ARG A 161 0.42 -10.17 -3.04
N ASN A 162 0.08 -10.46 -4.31
CA ASN A 162 1.04 -10.62 -5.41
C ASN A 162 2.21 -11.57 -5.09
N GLY A 163 1.99 -12.57 -4.22
CA GLY A 163 2.99 -13.54 -3.79
C GLY A 163 3.99 -13.09 -2.71
N PHE A 164 3.86 -11.87 -2.17
CA PHE A 164 4.74 -11.37 -1.11
C PHE A 164 4.30 -11.82 0.30
N ALA A 165 5.25 -12.10 1.20
CA ALA A 165 4.91 -12.43 2.59
C ALA A 165 4.58 -11.16 3.40
N ALA A 166 3.80 -11.30 4.47
CA ALA A 166 3.48 -10.22 5.40
C ALA A 166 4.74 -9.63 6.05
N MET A 167 5.74 -10.47 6.30
CA MET A 167 7.04 -10.02 6.79
C MET A 167 7.76 -9.11 5.78
N ASP A 168 7.64 -9.39 4.48
CA ASP A 168 8.27 -8.56 3.44
C ASP A 168 7.58 -7.20 3.34
N TRP A 169 6.25 -7.17 3.46
CA TRP A 169 5.48 -5.93 3.56
C TRP A 169 5.88 -5.15 4.80
N ALA A 170 5.88 -5.77 5.97
CA ALA A 170 6.26 -5.12 7.23
C ALA A 170 7.67 -4.52 7.21
N ARG A 171 8.61 -5.12 6.45
CA ARG A 171 9.99 -4.61 6.32
C ARG A 171 10.18 -3.56 5.22
N SER A 172 9.27 -3.47 4.26
CA SER A 172 9.41 -2.56 3.12
C SER A 172 8.51 -1.34 3.24
N ASP A 173 7.29 -1.52 3.73
CA ASP A 173 6.27 -0.49 3.88
C ASP A 173 6.67 0.53 4.94
N GLY A 174 7.01 1.75 4.48
CA GLY A 174 7.53 2.84 5.29
C GLY A 174 8.93 2.63 5.87
N CYS A 175 9.27 1.39 6.22
CA CYS A 175 10.54 0.92 6.77
C CYS A 175 11.74 1.10 5.84
N GLY A 176 11.56 1.04 4.51
CA GLY A 176 12.70 1.09 3.58
C GLY A 176 13.51 2.39 3.63
N ARG A 177 12.88 3.51 4.04
CA ARG A 177 13.53 4.84 4.13
C ARG A 177 13.63 5.39 5.55
N ASN A 178 12.93 4.76 6.50
CA ASN A 178 12.79 5.26 7.86
C ASN A 178 13.28 4.21 8.85
N ALA A 179 13.90 4.64 9.95
CA ALA A 179 14.16 3.74 11.07
C ALA A 179 12.83 3.19 11.58
N CYS A 180 12.67 1.87 11.53
CA CYS A 180 11.42 1.23 11.89
C CYS A 180 11.63 0.09 12.89
N VAL A 181 10.55 -0.22 13.59
CA VAL A 181 10.46 -1.36 14.49
C VAL A 181 9.55 -2.37 13.83
N VAL A 182 10.05 -3.58 13.61
CA VAL A 182 9.29 -4.71 13.06
C VAL A 182 9.19 -5.79 14.12
N GLY A 183 8.03 -6.40 14.24
CA GLY A 183 7.77 -7.46 15.21
C GLY A 183 6.73 -8.46 14.70
N GLU A 184 6.49 -9.47 15.53
CA GLU A 184 5.47 -10.49 15.33
C GLU A 184 4.42 -10.37 16.41
N THR A 185 3.17 -10.62 16.05
CA THR A 185 2.03 -10.65 16.98
C THR A 185 0.98 -11.65 16.49
N THR A 186 -0.11 -11.75 17.22
CA THR A 186 -1.28 -12.53 16.82
C THR A 186 -2.52 -11.65 16.88
N LEU A 187 -3.28 -11.60 15.79
CA LEU A 187 -4.56 -10.92 15.70
C LEU A 187 -5.65 -11.92 15.30
N SER A 188 -6.76 -11.97 16.02
CA SER A 188 -7.81 -12.98 15.80
C SER A 188 -7.28 -14.44 15.76
N GLN A 189 -6.26 -14.76 16.57
CA GLN A 189 -5.56 -16.06 16.55
C GLN A 189 -4.79 -16.36 15.25
N SER A 190 -4.73 -15.42 14.30
CA SER A 190 -3.90 -15.50 13.11
C SER A 190 -2.54 -14.85 13.36
N PRO A 191 -1.45 -15.42 12.83
CA PRO A 191 -0.15 -14.76 12.81
C PRO A 191 -0.24 -13.41 12.09
N ALA A 192 0.38 -12.39 12.66
CA ALA A 192 0.45 -11.05 12.08
C ALA A 192 1.86 -10.47 12.27
N TYR A 193 2.30 -9.68 11.31
CA TYR A 193 3.52 -8.88 11.45
C TYR A 193 3.15 -7.45 11.79
N VAL A 194 3.94 -6.81 12.65
CA VAL A 194 3.76 -5.40 13.03
C VAL A 194 4.93 -4.61 12.49
N ALA A 195 4.66 -3.42 11.95
CA ALA A 195 5.68 -2.44 11.66
C ALA A 195 5.27 -1.06 12.17
N SER A 196 6.25 -0.33 12.70
CA SER A 196 6.04 1.01 13.24
C SER A 196 7.17 1.94 12.83
N TRP A 197 6.84 3.08 12.22
CA TRP A 197 7.81 4.02 11.65
C TRP A 197 7.35 5.49 11.77
N PRO A 198 8.28 6.45 11.84
CA PRO A 198 7.93 7.86 11.81
C PRO A 198 7.42 8.25 10.41
N VAL A 199 6.30 8.96 10.37
CA VAL A 199 5.72 9.57 9.16
C VAL A 199 6.18 11.02 9.04
N THR A 200 6.21 11.72 10.18
CA THR A 200 6.82 13.04 10.35
C THR A 200 7.63 13.03 11.65
N SER A 201 8.17 14.17 12.06
CA SER A 201 8.85 14.29 13.37
C SER A 201 7.90 14.10 14.55
N SER A 202 6.59 14.32 14.37
CA SER A 202 5.57 14.20 15.43
C SER A 202 4.60 13.05 15.22
N LEU A 203 4.49 12.49 14.00
CA LEU A 203 3.54 11.43 13.69
C LEU A 203 4.25 10.09 13.49
N ARG A 204 3.64 9.05 14.04
CA ARG A 204 4.11 7.66 13.93
C ARG A 204 3.02 6.77 13.38
N MET A 205 3.34 6.00 12.34
CA MET A 205 2.47 4.97 11.79
C MET A 205 2.67 3.68 12.56
N HIS A 206 1.57 2.94 12.73
CA HIS A 206 1.56 1.57 13.20
C HIS A 206 0.73 0.75 12.22
N ALA A 207 1.28 -0.36 11.73
CA ALA A 207 0.64 -1.21 10.74
C ALA A 207 0.77 -2.68 11.13
N TYR A 208 -0.29 -3.44 10.87
CA TYR A 208 -0.41 -4.87 11.14
C TYR A 208 -0.74 -5.57 9.83
N TYR A 209 0.06 -6.57 9.46
CA TYR A 209 -0.04 -7.29 8.18
C TYR A 209 -0.44 -8.74 8.46
N ILE A 210 -1.54 -9.16 7.87
CA ILE A 210 -2.11 -10.51 8.04
C ILE A 210 -2.26 -11.16 6.67
N GLU A 211 -1.60 -12.30 6.49
CA GLU A 211 -1.74 -13.09 5.27
C GLU A 211 -3.06 -13.84 5.24
N ARG A 212 -3.79 -13.71 4.12
CA ARG A 212 -5.08 -14.35 3.90
C ARG A 212 -5.16 -14.95 2.49
N GLY A 213 -4.48 -16.09 2.30
CA GLY A 213 -4.37 -16.72 0.98
C GLY A 213 -3.66 -15.79 0.01
N ASP A 214 -4.33 -15.42 -1.09
CA ASP A 214 -3.79 -14.48 -2.08
C ASP A 214 -4.01 -13.01 -1.71
N ARG A 215 -4.53 -12.73 -0.52
CA ARG A 215 -4.80 -11.37 -0.04
C ARG A 215 -3.91 -11.02 1.14
N MET A 216 -3.60 -9.74 1.26
CA MET A 216 -2.98 -9.13 2.43
C MET A 216 -4.03 -8.25 3.10
N LEU A 217 -4.34 -8.50 4.37
CA LEU A 217 -5.16 -7.62 5.19
C LEU A 217 -4.24 -6.75 6.03
N ILE A 218 -4.42 -5.44 5.97
CA ILE A 218 -3.56 -4.46 6.64
C ILE A 218 -4.42 -3.58 7.52
N LEU A 219 -4.15 -3.57 8.83
CA LEU A 219 -4.75 -2.62 9.77
C LEU A 219 -3.72 -1.56 10.12
N ARG A 220 -4.10 -0.29 10.06
CA ARG A 220 -3.16 0.82 10.18
C ARG A 220 -3.76 1.96 10.96
N TYR A 221 -2.95 2.64 11.77
CA TYR A 221 -3.32 3.90 12.40
C TYR A 221 -2.09 4.78 12.61
N VAL A 222 -2.32 6.08 12.75
CA VAL A 222 -1.26 7.07 12.99
C VAL A 222 -1.50 7.73 14.34
N THR A 223 -0.47 7.80 15.17
CA THR A 223 -0.51 8.49 16.48
C THR A 223 0.49 9.62 16.52
N GLU A 224 0.26 10.58 17.41
CA GLU A 224 1.28 11.52 17.88
C GLU A 224 1.76 11.04 19.27
N PRO A 225 3.03 10.63 19.42
CA PRO A 225 3.53 10.10 20.70
C PRO A 225 3.37 11.11 21.85
N GLY A 226 2.72 10.68 22.94
CA GLY A 226 2.49 11.51 24.12
C GLY A 226 1.31 12.50 24.02
N SER A 227 0.55 12.44 22.92
CA SER A 227 -0.69 13.19 22.74
C SER A 227 -1.91 12.28 22.78
N GLU A 228 -3.07 12.86 23.02
CA GLU A 228 -4.37 12.21 22.78
C GLU A 228 -4.98 12.75 21.48
N GLY A 229 -5.78 11.90 20.84
CA GLY A 229 -6.55 12.21 19.66
C GLY A 229 -7.83 12.99 19.95
N PRO A 230 -8.61 13.28 18.90
CA PRO A 230 -9.91 13.93 19.05
C PRO A 230 -10.81 13.10 19.95
N HIS A 231 -11.66 13.78 20.73
CA HIS A 231 -12.63 13.15 21.63
C HIS A 231 -12.01 12.19 22.67
N GLY A 232 -10.74 12.40 23.03
CA GLY A 232 -10.04 11.58 24.03
C GLY A 232 -9.60 10.21 23.52
N VAL A 233 -9.47 10.04 22.20
CA VAL A 233 -8.93 8.80 21.62
C VAL A 233 -7.48 8.62 22.05
N THR A 234 -7.16 7.47 22.64
CA THR A 234 -5.80 7.12 23.06
C THR A 234 -5.21 6.06 22.12
N GLU A 235 -3.90 5.83 22.19
CA GLU A 235 -3.27 4.70 21.50
C GLU A 235 -3.90 3.36 21.92
N GLN A 236 -4.23 3.21 23.20
CA GLN A 236 -4.94 2.03 23.71
C GLN A 236 -6.32 1.84 23.04
N THR A 237 -7.05 2.93 22.76
CA THR A 237 -8.33 2.86 22.03
C THR A 237 -8.12 2.28 20.63
N LEU A 238 -7.07 2.72 19.92
CA LEU A 238 -6.74 2.24 18.58
C LEU A 238 -6.30 0.77 18.61
N GLU A 239 -5.45 0.39 19.56
CA GLU A 239 -5.02 -0.99 19.76
C GLU A 239 -6.20 -1.92 20.07
N GLN A 240 -7.19 -1.47 20.86
CA GLN A 240 -8.42 -2.23 21.12
C GLN A 240 -9.25 -2.44 19.85
N ILE A 241 -9.38 -1.41 19.01
CA ILE A 241 -10.09 -1.52 17.73
C ILE A 241 -9.37 -2.52 16.81
N VAL A 242 -8.06 -2.38 16.63
CA VAL A 242 -7.24 -3.33 15.84
C VAL A 242 -7.35 -4.75 16.40
N GLY A 243 -7.22 -4.91 17.71
CA GLY A 243 -7.30 -6.20 18.40
C GLY A 243 -8.68 -6.86 18.32
N SER A 244 -9.73 -6.09 18.04
CA SER A 244 -11.10 -6.60 17.87
C SER A 244 -11.37 -7.23 16.50
N ILE A 245 -10.38 -7.19 15.58
CA ILE A 245 -10.52 -7.81 14.27
C ILE A 245 -10.88 -9.29 14.44
N ALA A 246 -11.88 -9.73 13.67
CA ALA A 246 -12.35 -11.09 13.57
C ALA A 246 -12.20 -11.55 12.12
N LEU A 247 -11.60 -12.71 11.93
CA LEU A 247 -11.31 -13.29 10.62
C LEU A 247 -12.18 -14.53 10.42
N ASN A 248 -12.94 -14.56 9.32
CA ASN A 248 -13.80 -15.68 8.91
C ASN A 248 -13.27 -16.34 7.64
#